data_AF-A0A158JSY9-F1
#
_entry.id   AF-A0A158JSY9-F1
#
_cell.length_a   1.000
_cell.length_b   1.000
_cell.length_c   1.000
_cell.angle_alpha   90.00
_cell.angle_beta   90.00
_cell.angle_gamma   90.00
#
_symmetry.space_group_name_H-M   'P 1'
#
loop_
_entity.id
_entity.type
_entity.pdbx_description
1 polymer ?
#
loop_
_entity_poly.entity_id
_entity_poly.type
_entity_poly.pdbx_seq_one_letter_code
_entity_poly.pdbx_strand_id
1 'polypeptide(L)'
;MHAMLVSRSASHVASALRPEGRDEALAEGIAEVIAHCGHAGLGLFLAAVWHWLDERGYHEAADAVQHHIESGTMPTLKPTTKLSRRRDARI
;
A
#
# COMPACT_ATOMS: atom_id res chain seq x y z
N MET A 1 -9.68 -0.76 -14.21
CA MET A 1 -8.30 -0.81 -13.68
C MET A 1 -8.24 -0.37 -12.21
N HIS A 2 -8.79 0.80 -11.84
CA HIS A 2 -8.80 1.29 -10.45
C HIS A 2 -9.38 0.32 -9.40
N ALA A 3 -10.50 -0.35 -9.68
CA ALA A 3 -11.10 -1.31 -8.73
C ALA A 3 -10.20 -2.53 -8.43
N MET A 4 -9.40 -2.99 -9.41
CA MET A 4 -8.45 -4.10 -9.20
C MET A 4 -7.23 -3.64 -8.38
N LEU A 5 -6.78 -2.41 -8.57
CA LEU A 5 -5.70 -1.84 -7.77
C LEU A 5 -6.13 -1.72 -6.30
N VAL A 6 -7.32 -1.15 -6.04
CA VAL A 6 -7.88 -1.05 -4.69
C VAL A 6 -8.02 -2.43 -4.06
N SER A 7 -8.65 -3.40 -4.75
CA SER A 7 -8.87 -4.72 -4.17
C SER A 7 -7.56 -5.46 -3.90
N ARG A 8 -6.57 -5.35 -4.78
CA ARG A 8 -5.24 -5.96 -4.60
C ARG A 8 -4.51 -5.35 -3.42
N SER A 9 -4.43 -4.01 -3.34
CA SER A 9 -3.76 -3.33 -2.23
C SER A 9 -4.46 -3.61 -0.90
N ALA A 10 -5.80 -3.52 -0.85
CA ALA A 10 -6.55 -3.80 0.36
C ALA A 10 -6.41 -5.27 0.80
N SER A 11 -6.40 -6.21 -0.14
CA SER A 11 -6.13 -7.62 0.17
C SER A 11 -4.71 -7.84 0.69
N HIS A 12 -3.72 -7.12 0.14
CA HIS A 12 -2.34 -7.18 0.62
C HIS A 12 -2.24 -6.66 2.05
N VAL A 13 -2.80 -5.48 2.34
CA VAL A 13 -2.85 -4.90 3.70
C VAL A 13 -3.58 -5.85 4.67
N ALA A 14 -4.73 -6.41 4.28
CA ALA A 14 -5.48 -7.35 5.10
C ALA A 14 -4.69 -8.63 5.42
N SER A 15 -3.85 -9.09 4.49
CA SER A 15 -3.02 -10.30 4.68
C SER A 15 -1.79 -10.07 5.56
N ALA A 16 -1.41 -8.82 5.82
CA ALA A 16 -0.28 -8.49 6.66
C ALA A 16 -0.63 -8.65 8.15
N LEU A 17 0.00 -9.64 8.79
CA LEU A 17 -0.24 -10.02 10.18
C LEU A 17 0.44 -9.09 11.21
N ARG A 18 1.31 -8.18 10.77
CA ARG A 18 2.05 -7.25 11.63
C ARG A 18 1.85 -5.81 11.16
N PRO A 19 1.85 -4.82 12.07
CA PRO A 19 1.73 -3.41 11.72
C PRO A 19 2.73 -2.97 10.66
N GLU A 20 4.01 -3.37 10.77
CA GLU A 20 5.04 -2.97 9.81
C GLU A 20 4.79 -3.53 8.40
N GLY A 21 4.19 -4.73 8.32
CA GLY A 21 3.81 -5.33 7.04
C GLY A 21 2.59 -4.65 6.41
N ARG A 22 1.68 -4.12 7.23
CA ARG A 22 0.53 -3.32 6.75
C ARG A 22 1.02 -2.00 6.17
N ASP A 23 1.97 -1.34 6.84
CA ASP A 23 2.58 -0.11 6.37
C ASP A 23 3.34 -0.33 5.05
N GLU A 24 4.09 -1.43 4.93
CA GLU A 24 4.79 -1.79 3.69
C GLU A 24 3.81 -2.06 2.54
N ALA A 25 2.78 -2.89 2.78
CA ALA A 25 1.73 -3.17 1.80
C ALA A 25 0.98 -1.91 1.36
N LEU A 26 0.70 -1.00 2.30
CA LEU A 26 0.05 0.27 2.01
C LEU A 26 0.98 1.19 1.21
N ALA A 27 2.27 1.27 1.58
CA ALA A 27 3.27 2.06 0.87
C ALA A 27 3.46 1.59 -0.59
N GLU A 28 3.39 0.27 -0.85
CA GLU A 28 3.42 -0.28 -2.21
C GLU A 28 2.22 0.21 -3.04
N GLY A 29 1.02 0.12 -2.48
CA GLY A 29 -0.21 0.60 -3.13
C GLY A 29 -0.19 2.11 -3.39
N ILE A 30 0.34 2.89 -2.44
CA ILE A 30 0.54 4.34 -2.57
C ILE A 30 1.50 4.66 -3.71
N ALA A 31 2.63 3.96 -3.80
CA ALA A 31 3.59 4.15 -4.88
C ALA A 31 2.96 3.81 -6.25
N GLU A 32 2.17 2.73 -6.32
CA GLU A 32 1.48 2.33 -7.54
C GLU A 32 0.44 3.38 -7.97
N VAL A 33 -0.42 3.87 -7.06
CA VAL A 33 -1.43 4.89 -7.42
C VAL A 33 -0.78 6.23 -7.80
N ILE A 34 0.29 6.65 -7.12
CA ILE A 34 1.00 7.88 -7.49
C ILE A 34 1.62 7.75 -8.88
N ALA A 35 2.20 6.59 -9.22
CA ALA A 35 2.77 6.36 -10.54
C ALA A 35 1.73 6.38 -11.67
N HIS A 36 0.50 5.91 -11.40
CA HIS A 36 -0.55 5.79 -12.42
C HIS A 36 -1.47 7.01 -12.51
N CYS A 37 -1.79 7.64 -11.38
CA CYS A 37 -2.82 8.67 -11.25
C CYS A 37 -2.28 10.00 -10.69
N GLY A 38 -1.01 10.03 -10.29
CA GLY A 38 -0.43 11.16 -9.56
C GLY A 38 -0.99 11.30 -8.15
N HIS A 39 -0.50 12.30 -7.42
CA HIS A 39 -0.91 12.58 -6.04
C HIS A 39 -2.40 12.93 -5.91
N ALA A 40 -3.04 13.43 -6.97
CA ALA A 40 -4.47 13.76 -6.96
C ALA A 40 -5.37 12.52 -6.73
N GLY A 41 -4.91 11.32 -7.12
CA GLY A 41 -5.64 10.07 -6.93
C GLY A 41 -5.49 9.46 -5.53
N LEU A 42 -4.54 9.95 -4.72
CA LEU A 42 -4.16 9.32 -3.46
C LEU A 42 -5.31 9.31 -2.45
N GLY A 43 -6.00 10.44 -2.27
CA GLY A 43 -7.10 10.53 -1.30
C GLY A 43 -8.25 9.55 -1.59
N LEU A 44 -8.65 9.46 -2.87
CA LEU A 44 -9.69 8.52 -3.31
C LEU A 44 -9.25 7.06 -3.14
N PHE A 45 -7.98 6.75 -3.41
CA PHE A 45 -7.43 5.42 -3.20
C PHE A 45 -7.45 5.01 -1.73
N LEU A 46 -6.97 5.88 -0.83
CA LEU A 46 -6.95 5.58 0.61
C LEU A 46 -8.35 5.38 1.17
N ALA A 47 -9.30 6.24 0.79
CA ALA A 47 -10.71 6.10 1.19
C ALA A 47 -11.31 4.77 0.69
N ALA A 48 -11.00 4.37 -0.55
CA ALA A 48 -11.50 3.13 -1.13
C ALA A 48 -10.88 1.88 -0.47
N VAL A 49 -9.59 1.91 -0.12
CA VAL A 49 -8.93 0.82 0.61
C VAL A 49 -9.50 0.70 2.03
N TRP A 50 -9.65 1.82 2.74
CA TRP A 50 -10.25 1.84 4.07
C TRP A 50 -11.66 1.24 4.05
N HIS A 51 -12.53 1.71 3.15
CA HIS A 51 -13.90 1.22 3.02
C HIS A 51 -13.96 -0.28 2.70
N TRP A 52 -13.10 -0.75 1.79
CA TRP A 52 -13.04 -2.17 1.43
C TRP A 52 -12.66 -3.06 2.62
N LEU A 53 -11.75 -2.59 3.48
CA LEU A 53 -11.30 -3.31 4.68
C LEU A 53 -12.41 -3.35 5.74
N ASP A 54 -13.06 -2.20 5.97
CA ASP A 54 -14.13 -2.06 6.94
C ASP A 54 -15.34 -2.92 6.60
N GLU A 55 -15.81 -2.87 5.34
CA GLU A 55 -16.94 -3.68 4.85
C GLU A 55 -16.72 -5.20 5.01
N ARG A 56 -15.46 -5.63 5.09
CA ARG A 56 -15.08 -7.05 5.20
C ARG A 56 -14.65 -7.46 6.60
N GLY A 57 -14.72 -6.55 7.58
CA GLY A 57 -14.38 -6.83 8.98
C GLY A 57 -12.89 -6.90 9.28
N TYR A 58 -12.03 -6.34 8.42
CA TYR A 58 -10.58 -6.25 8.67
C TYR A 58 -10.26 -5.01 9.52
N HIS A 59 -10.87 -4.91 10.70
CA HIS A 59 -10.86 -3.68 11.51
C HIS A 59 -9.47 -3.16 11.84
N GLU A 60 -8.53 -4.02 12.29
CA GLU A 60 -7.17 -3.54 12.60
C GLU A 60 -6.43 -2.98 11.38
N ALA A 61 -6.72 -3.51 10.18
CA ALA A 61 -6.13 -3.01 8.94
C ALA A 61 -6.81 -1.70 8.51
N ALA A 62 -8.12 -1.60 8.68
CA ALA A 62 -8.87 -0.37 8.45
C ALA A 62 -8.38 0.75 9.38
N ASP A 63 -8.21 0.47 10.68
CA ASP A 63 -7.70 1.42 11.68
C ASP A 63 -6.32 1.96 11.31
N ALA A 64 -5.42 1.10 10.80
CA ALA A 64 -4.10 1.51 10.34
C ALA A 64 -4.20 2.50 9.15
N VAL A 65 -5.03 2.21 8.16
CA VAL A 65 -5.26 3.11 7.01
C VAL A 65 -5.90 4.41 7.47
N GLN A 66 -6.88 4.35 8.37
CA GLN A 66 -7.54 5.52 8.94
C GLN A 66 -6.55 6.41 9.68
N HIS A 67 -5.67 5.84 10.50
CA HIS A 67 -4.63 6.59 11.20
C HIS A 67 -3.74 7.39 10.23
N HIS A 68 -3.36 6.81 9.09
CA HIS A 68 -2.59 7.52 8.08
C HIS A 68 -3.39 8.66 7.40
N ILE A 69 -4.68 8.43 7.15
CA ILE A 69 -5.58 9.47 6.61
C ILE A 69 -5.69 10.65 7.59
N GLU A 70 -5.91 10.36 8.88
CA GLU A 70 -6.11 11.38 9.91
C GLU A 70 -4.82 12.13 10.28
N SER A 71 -3.69 11.42 10.37
CA SER A 71 -2.39 12.02 10.69
C SER A 71 -1.77 12.76 9.51
N GLY A 72 -2.25 12.53 8.28
CA GLY A 72 -1.64 13.03 7.04
C GLY A 72 -0.24 12.46 6.76
N THR A 73 0.21 11.48 7.56
CA THR A 73 1.53 10.87 7.42
C THR A 73 1.39 9.56 6.65
N MET A 74 1.96 9.50 5.45
CA MET A 74 1.90 8.29 4.61
C MET A 74 3.10 7.38 4.87
N PRO A 75 2.91 6.06 4.94
CA PRO A 75 4.03 5.14 5.01
C PRO A 75 4.81 5.21 3.68
N THR A 76 6.13 5.22 3.79
CA THR A 76 7.02 5.23 2.63
C THR A 76 7.73 3.89 2.53
N LEU A 77 7.89 3.39 1.31
CA LEU A 77 8.73 2.21 1.08
C LEU A 77 10.12 2.50 1.62
N LYS A 78 10.60 1.65 2.54
CA LYS A 78 12.01 1.66 2.88
C LYS A 78 12.76 1.40 1.56
N PRO A 79 13.78 2.21 1.21
CA PRO A 79 14.58 1.93 0.04
C PRO A 79 15.22 0.57 0.25
N THR A 80 14.66 -0.46 -0.39
CA THR A 80 15.37 -1.72 -0.54
C THR A 80 16.58 -1.37 -1.38
N THR A 81 17.75 -1.42 -0.76
CA THR A 81 19.02 -1.44 -1.48
C THR A 81 18.89 -2.66 -2.39
N LYS A 82 18.46 -2.45 -3.64
CA LYS A 82 18.52 -3.45 -4.69
C LYS A 82 19.98 -3.86 -4.73
N LEU A 83 20.31 -4.97 -4.08
CA LEU A 83 21.54 -5.69 -4.31
C LEU A 83 21.48 -6.02 -5.79
N SER A 84 22.20 -5.20 -6.56
CA SER A 84 22.45 -5.40 -7.97
C SER A 84 23.12 -6.76 -8.07
N ARG A 85 22.30 -7.80 -8.27
CA ARG A 85 22.76 -9.15 -8.56
C ARG A 85 23.36 -9.04 -9.96
N ARG A 86 24.63 -8.60 -10.01
CA ARG A 86 25.47 -8.71 -11.20
C ARG A 86 25.38 -10.17 -11.60
N ARG A 87 24.63 -10.43 -12.67
CA ARG A 87 24.87 -11.60 -13.48
C ARG A 87 26.18 -11.32 -14.18
N ASP A 88 27.30 -11.56 -13.50
CA ASP A 88 28.55 -11.85 -14.18
C ASP A 88 28.39 -13.23 -14.81
N ALA A 89 27.65 -13.24 -15.92
CA ALA A 89 27.66 -14.28 -16.91
C ALA A 89 28.38 -13.67 -18.12
N ARG A 90 29.70 -13.84 -18.18
CA ARG A 90 30.47 -13.77 -19.42
C ARG A 90 31.87 -14.38 -19.21
N ILE A 91 32.01 -15.56 -19.82
CA ILE A 91 33.18 -16.19 -20.47
C ILE A 91 34.42 -16.42 -19.61
#